data_AF-A0A8S2FG71-F1
#
_entry.id   AF-A0A8S2FG71-F1
#
_cell.length_a   1.000
_cell.length_b   1.000
_cell.length_c   1.000
_cell.angle_alpha   90.00
_cell.angle_beta   90.00
_cell.angle_gamma   90.00
#
_symmetry.space_group_name_H-M   'P 1'
#
loop_
_entity.id
_entity.type
_entity.pdbx_description
1 polymer ?
#
loop_
_entity_poly.entity_id
_entity_poly.type
_entity_poly.pdbx_seq_one_letter_code
_entity_poly.pdbx_strand_id
1 'polypeptide(L)'
;ILRFESIFEFEKHIFLVTERLQTDMLNYILSNENPKGRLDEDIARFLAYQLVAAIRYLHFRNIAHCDLKPDNIFINICDDVVHLKVGDFGYARTIPDQSKRNTIRGTPAYLAPEIGNDVLRNVHGYNKTVDMWAVGVTIFVSLTGYFPFCEDIDIIDQLPNIPKLFQEEILMNVTKEVRDLLECRLLVPDAGHRMQSTGVIYHDWFQKSNALFASCQKLEEYLEKKWLTLFFEEN
;
A
#
# COMPACT_ATOMS: atom_id res chain seq x y z
N ILE A 1 -7.68 -6.25 -6.81
CA ILE A 1 -6.61 -6.63 -7.77
C ILE A 1 -7.14 -6.36 -9.17
N LEU A 2 -6.32 -5.77 -10.05
CA LEU A 2 -6.65 -5.49 -11.44
C LEU A 2 -7.03 -6.80 -12.17
N ARG A 3 -8.16 -6.80 -12.88
CA ARG A 3 -8.64 -7.93 -13.65
C ARG A 3 -7.81 -8.08 -14.92
N PHE A 4 -7.16 -9.23 -15.04
CA PHE A 4 -6.51 -9.66 -16.26
C PHE A 4 -7.54 -10.30 -17.20
N GLU A 5 -7.52 -9.92 -18.47
CA GLU A 5 -8.45 -10.41 -19.50
C GLU A 5 -7.77 -11.42 -20.43
N SER A 6 -6.63 -11.05 -21.01
CA SER A 6 -5.96 -11.86 -22.02
C SER A 6 -4.51 -11.43 -22.24
N ILE A 7 -3.74 -12.32 -22.86
CA ILE A 7 -2.36 -12.10 -23.28
C ILE A 7 -2.23 -12.38 -24.77
N PHE A 8 -1.53 -11.51 -25.49
CA PHE A 8 -1.17 -11.71 -26.89
C PHE A 8 0.34 -11.65 -27.02
N GLU A 9 0.91 -12.71 -27.58
CA GLU A 9 2.35 -12.83 -27.81
C GLU A 9 2.64 -12.68 -29.30
N PHE A 10 3.54 -11.78 -29.62
CA PHE A 10 4.13 -11.60 -30.95
C PHE A 10 5.65 -11.77 -30.83
N GLU A 11 6.36 -11.93 -31.95
CA GLU A 11 7.79 -12.30 -31.97
C GLU A 11 8.70 -11.52 -31.00
N LYS A 12 8.40 -10.24 -30.73
CA LYS A 12 9.21 -9.38 -29.84
C LYS A 12 8.39 -8.62 -28.79
N HIS A 13 7.09 -8.86 -28.70
CA HIS A 13 6.19 -8.07 -27.86
C HIS A 13 5.16 -8.96 -27.18
N ILE A 14 4.92 -8.69 -25.90
CA ILE A 14 3.83 -9.27 -25.13
C ILE A 14 2.86 -8.14 -24.82
N PHE A 15 1.60 -8.31 -25.19
CA PHE A 15 0.51 -7.40 -24.85
C PHE A 15 -0.35 -8.04 -23.77
N LEU A 16 -0.44 -7.37 -22.62
CA LEU A 16 -1.34 -7.75 -21.54
C LEU A 16 -2.60 -6.88 -21.64
N VAL A 17 -3.75 -7.51 -21.76
CA VAL A 17 -5.04 -6.83 -21.75
C VAL A 17 -5.65 -6.98 -20.35
N THR A 18 -5.97 -5.85 -19.75
CA THR A 18 -6.60 -5.76 -18.43
C THR A 18 -7.85 -4.90 -18.52
N GLU A 19 -8.66 -4.91 -17.46
CA GLU A 19 -9.70 -3.90 -17.30
C GLU A 19 -9.09 -2.48 -17.33
N ARG A 20 -9.86 -1.51 -17.83
CA ARG A 20 -9.50 -0.10 -17.84
C ARG A 20 -10.03 0.57 -16.58
N LEU A 21 -9.16 1.30 -15.87
CA LEU A 21 -9.52 2.12 -14.72
C LEU A 21 -9.33 3.61 -15.06
N GLN A 22 -9.89 4.50 -14.25
CA GLN A 22 -9.95 5.93 -14.58
C GLN A 22 -8.61 6.64 -14.37
N THR A 23 -7.92 6.34 -13.27
CA THR A 23 -6.66 6.98 -12.88
C THR A 23 -5.85 6.05 -11.97
N ASP A 24 -4.58 6.37 -11.75
CA ASP A 24 -3.80 5.85 -10.62
C ASP A 24 -4.01 6.70 -9.35
N MET A 25 -3.53 6.19 -8.22
CA MET A 25 -3.69 6.80 -6.91
C MET A 25 -2.87 8.09 -6.77
N LEU A 26 -1.71 8.19 -7.43
CA LEU A 26 -0.89 9.41 -7.37
C LEU A 26 -1.62 10.58 -8.02
N ASN A 27 -2.12 10.35 -9.23
CA ASN A 27 -2.92 11.32 -9.98
C ASN A 27 -4.24 11.63 -9.26
N TYR A 28 -4.84 10.66 -8.55
CA TYR A 28 -6.01 10.92 -7.71
C TYR A 28 -5.70 11.87 -6.54
N ILE A 29 -4.57 11.64 -5.83
CA ILE A 29 -4.12 12.48 -4.71
C ILE A 29 -3.79 13.90 -5.19
N LEU A 30 -3.05 14.01 -6.30
CA LEU A 30 -2.49 15.26 -6.83
C LEU A 30 -3.39 15.93 -7.88
N SER A 31 -4.63 15.47 -8.06
CA SER A 31 -5.53 15.99 -9.08
C SER A 31 -5.79 17.49 -8.90
N ASN A 32 -5.99 18.22 -10.01
CA ASN A 32 -6.36 19.64 -9.96
C ASN A 32 -7.69 19.88 -9.23
N GLU A 33 -8.55 18.86 -9.14
CA GLU A 33 -9.81 18.89 -8.40
C GLU A 33 -9.60 18.75 -6.88
N ASN A 34 -8.40 18.33 -6.45
CA ASN A 34 -7.98 18.26 -5.06
C ASN A 34 -6.89 19.32 -4.74
N PRO A 35 -7.26 20.59 -4.51
CA PRO A 35 -6.30 21.67 -4.27
C PRO A 35 -5.49 21.49 -2.97
N LYS A 36 -5.87 20.55 -2.10
CA LYS A 36 -5.11 20.23 -0.88
C LYS A 36 -3.84 19.43 -1.18
N GLY A 37 -3.76 18.77 -2.34
CA GLY A 37 -2.66 17.87 -2.70
C GLY A 37 -2.51 16.65 -1.79
N ARG A 38 -3.55 16.34 -1.01
CA ARG A 38 -3.64 15.22 -0.04
C ARG A 38 -5.09 14.82 0.16
N LEU A 39 -5.33 13.62 0.64
CA LEU A 39 -6.67 13.11 0.91
C LEU A 39 -7.10 13.43 2.33
N ASP A 40 -8.40 13.62 2.51
CA ASP A 40 -9.00 13.65 3.85
C ASP A 40 -8.87 12.28 4.51
N GLU A 41 -8.70 12.25 5.83
CA GLU A 41 -8.34 11.03 6.56
C GLU A 41 -9.35 9.89 6.35
N ASP A 42 -10.65 10.20 6.24
CA ASP A 42 -11.69 9.19 5.99
C ASP A 42 -11.54 8.52 4.62
N ILE A 43 -11.23 9.28 3.57
CA ILE A 43 -11.00 8.75 2.23
C ILE A 43 -9.69 7.96 2.20
N ALA A 44 -8.62 8.53 2.78
CA ALA A 44 -7.32 7.87 2.88
C ALA A 44 -7.43 6.53 3.63
N ARG A 45 -8.17 6.51 4.74
CA ARG A 45 -8.45 5.30 5.53
C ARG A 45 -9.22 4.27 4.73
N PHE A 46 -10.25 4.68 3.99
CA PHE A 46 -11.03 3.76 3.17
C PHE A 46 -10.19 3.13 2.05
N LEU A 47 -9.38 3.91 1.34
CA LEU A 47 -8.45 3.40 0.33
C LEU A 47 -7.37 2.51 0.94
N ALA A 48 -6.78 2.92 2.06
CA ALA A 48 -5.79 2.12 2.78
C ALA A 48 -6.37 0.77 3.22
N TYR A 49 -7.63 0.74 3.66
CA TYR A 49 -8.30 -0.49 4.04
C TYR A 49 -8.47 -1.45 2.85
N GLN A 50 -8.90 -0.94 1.69
CA GLN A 50 -8.96 -1.71 0.44
C GLN A 50 -7.58 -2.21 0.00
N LEU A 51 -6.54 -1.37 0.13
CA LEU A 51 -5.15 -1.74 -0.18
C LEU A 51 -4.66 -2.87 0.73
N VAL A 52 -4.81 -2.73 2.06
CA VAL A 52 -4.41 -3.75 3.02
C VAL A 52 -5.15 -5.07 2.79
N ALA A 53 -6.46 -5.02 2.47
CA ALA A 53 -7.23 -6.21 2.11
C ALA A 53 -6.70 -6.88 0.82
N ALA A 54 -6.34 -6.10 -0.20
CA ALA A 54 -5.72 -6.60 -1.43
C ALA A 54 -4.35 -7.24 -1.17
N ILE A 55 -3.49 -6.60 -0.36
CA ILE A 55 -2.18 -7.13 0.01
C ILE A 55 -2.31 -8.40 0.88
N ARG A 56 -3.24 -8.41 1.84
CA ARG A 56 -3.56 -9.60 2.62
C ARG A 56 -3.99 -10.77 1.73
N TYR A 57 -4.81 -10.52 0.70
CA TYR A 57 -5.21 -11.53 -0.28
C TYR A 57 -4.01 -12.14 -1.03
N LEU A 58 -3.03 -11.31 -1.42
CA LEU A 58 -1.80 -11.76 -2.09
C LEU A 58 -0.91 -12.55 -1.12
N HIS A 59 -0.65 -11.97 0.06
CA HIS A 59 0.19 -12.58 1.09
C HIS A 59 -0.33 -13.94 1.55
N PHE A 60 -1.66 -14.12 1.63
CA PHE A 60 -2.29 -15.40 1.95
C PHE A 60 -2.01 -16.47 0.87
N ARG A 61 -1.89 -16.06 -0.40
CA ARG A 61 -1.49 -16.92 -1.52
C ARG A 61 0.02 -17.04 -1.69
N ASN A 62 0.77 -16.56 -0.71
CA ASN A 62 2.22 -16.49 -0.77
C ASN A 62 2.73 -15.73 -2.00
N ILE A 63 2.01 -14.67 -2.40
CA ILE A 63 2.45 -13.72 -3.42
C ILE A 63 2.81 -12.41 -2.71
N ALA A 64 4.00 -11.89 -2.97
CA ALA A 64 4.37 -10.52 -2.63
C ALA A 64 4.47 -9.70 -3.92
N HIS A 65 4.07 -8.44 -3.87
CA HIS A 65 4.04 -7.53 -5.01
C HIS A 65 5.41 -6.96 -5.33
N CYS A 66 6.16 -6.54 -4.30
CA CYS A 66 7.53 -6.03 -4.33
C CYS A 66 7.77 -4.71 -5.09
N ASP A 67 6.75 -4.11 -5.70
CA ASP A 67 6.80 -2.75 -6.29
C ASP A 67 5.50 -1.98 -6.03
N LEU A 68 5.02 -1.99 -4.79
CA LEU A 68 3.84 -1.20 -4.43
C LEU A 68 4.20 0.28 -4.38
N LYS A 69 3.43 1.07 -5.12
CA LYS A 69 3.49 2.53 -5.16
C LYS A 69 2.16 3.06 -5.70
N PRO A 70 1.81 4.33 -5.43
CA PRO A 70 0.61 4.96 -5.94
C PRO A 70 0.39 4.82 -7.46
N ASP A 71 1.44 4.78 -8.27
CA ASP A 71 1.36 4.55 -9.73
C ASP A 71 0.84 3.16 -10.10
N ASN A 72 1.11 2.15 -9.26
CA ASN A 72 0.66 0.76 -9.44
C ASN A 72 -0.65 0.46 -8.70
N ILE A 73 -1.24 1.48 -8.07
CA ILE A 73 -2.50 1.40 -7.36
C ILE A 73 -3.51 2.23 -8.15
N PHE A 74 -4.50 1.56 -8.71
CA PHE A 74 -5.46 2.19 -9.60
C PHE A 74 -6.77 2.49 -8.89
N ILE A 75 -7.41 3.57 -9.33
CA ILE A 75 -8.64 4.10 -8.77
C ILE A 75 -9.72 4.09 -9.87
N ASN A 76 -10.90 3.62 -9.48
CA ASN A 76 -12.11 3.75 -10.27
C ASN A 76 -13.22 4.31 -9.39
N ILE A 77 -13.90 5.35 -9.88
CA ILE A 77 -14.96 6.08 -9.20
C ILE A 77 -16.25 5.84 -9.97
N CYS A 78 -17.23 5.22 -9.31
CA CYS A 78 -18.56 4.99 -9.86
C CYS A 78 -19.60 5.36 -8.80
N ASP A 79 -20.54 6.25 -9.14
CA ASP A 79 -21.61 6.70 -8.24
C ASP A 79 -21.11 7.17 -6.85
N ASP A 80 -20.04 7.98 -6.87
CA ASP A 80 -19.34 8.48 -5.69
C ASP A 80 -18.75 7.38 -4.78
N VAL A 81 -18.51 6.19 -5.33
CA VAL A 81 -17.82 5.09 -4.65
C VAL A 81 -16.45 4.92 -5.28
N VAL A 82 -15.41 5.07 -4.44
CA VAL A 82 -14.02 4.89 -4.87
C VAL A 82 -13.59 3.44 -4.65
N HIS A 83 -13.20 2.77 -5.72
CA HIS A 83 -12.72 1.39 -5.72
C HIS A 83 -11.23 1.35 -6.10
N LEU A 84 -10.42 0.84 -5.18
CA LEU A 84 -8.99 0.64 -5.34
C LEU A 84 -8.67 -0.74 -5.91
N LYS A 85 -7.77 -0.79 -6.89
CA LYS A 85 -7.22 -2.04 -7.42
C LYS A 85 -5.71 -1.96 -7.58
N VAL A 86 -4.99 -2.91 -6.96
CA VAL A 86 -3.56 -3.10 -7.19
C VAL A 86 -3.32 -3.77 -8.54
N GLY A 87 -2.42 -3.23 -9.35
CA GLY A 87 -1.97 -3.75 -10.63
C GLY A 87 -0.43 -3.75 -10.75
N ASP A 88 0.08 -4.03 -11.95
CA ASP A 88 1.52 -4.20 -12.26
C ASP A 88 2.28 -5.21 -11.37
N PHE A 89 2.11 -6.48 -11.70
CA PHE A 89 2.79 -7.60 -11.04
C PHE A 89 4.16 -7.93 -11.65
N GLY A 90 4.78 -7.04 -12.43
CA GLY A 90 6.06 -7.30 -13.11
C GLY A 90 7.21 -7.64 -12.15
N TYR A 91 7.11 -7.20 -10.89
CA TYR A 91 8.07 -7.48 -9.83
C TYR A 91 7.57 -8.46 -8.78
N ALA A 92 6.38 -9.05 -8.94
CA ALA A 92 5.81 -9.95 -7.95
C ALA A 92 6.64 -11.23 -7.75
N ARG A 93 6.51 -11.85 -6.59
CA ARG A 93 7.22 -13.07 -6.18
C ARG A 93 6.30 -14.05 -5.48
N THR A 94 6.47 -15.34 -5.79
CA THR A 94 5.89 -16.44 -5.01
C THR A 94 6.83 -16.81 -3.86
N ILE A 95 6.26 -17.15 -2.70
CA ILE A 95 7.01 -17.47 -1.47
C ILE A 95 6.78 -18.96 -1.12
N PRO A 96 7.83 -19.75 -0.84
CA PRO A 96 9.23 -19.37 -0.85
C PRO A 96 9.75 -19.09 -2.26
N ASP A 97 10.49 -17.98 -2.41
CA ASP A 97 11.14 -17.62 -3.66
C ASP A 97 12.48 -18.37 -3.73
N GLN A 98 12.61 -19.31 -4.67
CA GLN A 98 13.87 -20.03 -4.88
C GLN A 98 14.83 -19.26 -5.79
N SER A 99 14.40 -18.14 -6.38
CA SER A 99 15.22 -17.34 -7.28
C SER A 99 16.00 -16.27 -6.53
N LYS A 100 17.32 -16.45 -6.39
CA LYS A 100 18.21 -15.37 -5.94
C LYS A 100 18.39 -14.38 -7.09
N ARG A 101 17.61 -13.30 -7.11
CA ARG A 101 17.94 -12.13 -7.95
C ARG A 101 18.62 -11.09 -7.07
N ASN A 102 19.89 -10.82 -7.36
CA ASN A 102 20.72 -9.86 -6.62
C ASN A 102 20.47 -8.39 -7.03
N THR A 103 19.55 -8.13 -7.94
CA THR A 103 19.29 -6.77 -8.45
C THR A 103 18.20 -6.10 -7.61
N ILE A 104 18.54 -5.01 -6.94
CA ILE A 104 17.58 -4.09 -6.32
C ILE A 104 16.66 -3.56 -7.43
N ARG A 105 15.35 -3.66 -7.24
CA ARG A 105 14.31 -3.27 -8.18
C ARG A 105 13.18 -2.60 -7.40
N GLY A 106 12.50 -1.65 -8.06
CA GLY A 106 11.41 -0.86 -7.49
C GLY A 106 11.72 0.64 -7.50
N THR A 107 10.76 1.47 -7.09
CA THR A 107 10.95 2.92 -6.99
C THR A 107 11.63 3.29 -5.66
N PRO A 108 12.79 3.98 -5.66
CA PRO A 108 13.61 4.21 -4.45
C PRO A 108 12.85 4.74 -3.23
N ALA A 109 11.95 5.70 -3.41
CA ALA A 109 11.16 6.28 -2.32
C ALA A 109 10.24 5.28 -1.58
N TYR A 110 9.96 4.11 -2.17
CA TYR A 110 9.10 3.06 -1.61
C TYR A 110 9.89 1.81 -1.18
N LEU A 111 11.22 1.79 -1.38
CA LEU A 111 12.04 0.64 -1.04
C LEU A 111 12.18 0.50 0.48
N ALA A 112 11.89 -0.69 0.98
CA ALA A 112 12.13 -1.02 2.38
C ALA A 112 13.63 -1.16 2.67
N PRO A 113 14.10 -0.80 3.88
CA PRO A 113 15.53 -0.80 4.22
C PRO A 113 16.19 -2.16 4.09
N GLU A 114 15.43 -3.24 4.27
CA GLU A 114 15.95 -4.59 4.13
C GLU A 114 16.27 -5.00 2.67
N ILE A 115 15.82 -4.25 1.67
CA ILE A 115 16.13 -4.52 0.26
C ILE A 115 17.60 -4.32 -0.05
N GLY A 116 18.24 -3.29 0.52
CA GLY A 116 19.66 -3.01 0.31
C GLY A 116 20.61 -3.74 1.28
N ASN A 117 20.07 -4.41 2.30
CA ASN A 117 20.86 -4.84 3.46
C ASN A 117 20.65 -6.33 3.79
N ASP A 118 21.63 -7.16 3.43
CA ASP A 118 21.59 -8.61 3.65
C ASP A 118 21.43 -9.02 5.13
N VAL A 119 21.85 -8.18 6.08
CA VAL A 119 21.66 -8.45 7.52
C VAL A 119 20.18 -8.38 7.89
N LEU A 120 19.44 -7.47 7.27
CA LEU A 120 18.01 -7.26 7.50
C LEU A 120 17.12 -8.23 6.68
N ARG A 121 17.71 -9.01 5.76
CA ARG A 121 17.00 -9.99 4.91
C ARG A 121 16.65 -11.31 5.61
N ASN A 122 17.20 -11.58 6.79
CA ASN A 122 17.05 -12.85 7.50
C ASN A 122 15.70 -12.98 8.24
N VAL A 123 14.59 -12.70 7.56
CA VAL A 123 13.22 -12.79 8.10
C VAL A 123 12.37 -13.69 7.22
N HIS A 124 11.66 -14.64 7.84
CA HIS A 124 10.69 -15.47 7.13
C HIS A 124 9.56 -14.59 6.55
N GLY A 125 9.29 -14.72 5.25
CA GLY A 125 8.31 -13.84 4.60
C GLY A 125 8.81 -12.42 4.34
N TYR A 126 10.13 -12.19 4.26
CA TYR A 126 10.77 -10.93 3.88
C TYR A 126 10.06 -10.15 2.75
N ASN A 127 9.68 -10.82 1.65
CA ASN A 127 9.01 -10.11 0.56
C ASN A 127 7.65 -9.51 0.97
N LYS A 128 6.97 -10.11 1.97
CA LYS A 128 5.71 -9.58 2.54
C LYS A 128 5.96 -8.36 3.41
N THR A 129 7.08 -8.29 4.14
CA THR A 129 7.41 -7.11 4.96
C THR A 129 7.73 -5.91 4.08
N VAL A 130 8.39 -6.14 2.94
CA VAL A 130 8.65 -5.11 1.92
C VAL A 130 7.36 -4.46 1.44
N ASP A 131 6.33 -5.25 1.11
CA ASP A 131 5.02 -4.72 0.73
C ASP A 131 4.40 -3.87 1.84
N MET A 132 4.53 -4.29 3.10
CA MET A 132 3.98 -3.55 4.23
C MET A 132 4.67 -2.21 4.48
N TRP A 133 5.97 -2.09 4.20
CA TRP A 133 6.67 -0.80 4.21
C TRP A 133 6.09 0.14 3.16
N ALA A 134 5.94 -0.35 1.92
CA ALA A 134 5.39 0.42 0.82
C ALA A 134 3.92 0.84 1.06
N VAL A 135 3.13 0.01 1.75
CA VAL A 135 1.80 0.38 2.26
C VAL A 135 1.90 1.57 3.22
N GLY A 136 2.86 1.57 4.16
CA GLY A 136 3.12 2.69 5.07
C GLY A 136 3.46 3.99 4.32
N VAL A 137 4.38 3.91 3.35
CA VAL A 137 4.76 5.06 2.51
C VAL A 137 3.55 5.58 1.72
N THR A 138 2.74 4.67 1.16
CA THR A 138 1.52 5.03 0.41
C THR A 138 0.50 5.76 1.29
N ILE A 139 0.27 5.28 2.51
CA ILE A 139 -0.64 5.93 3.47
C ILE A 139 -0.10 7.30 3.86
N PHE A 140 1.21 7.43 4.13
CA PHE A 140 1.84 8.70 4.43
C PHE A 140 1.63 9.71 3.29
N VAL A 141 1.96 9.35 2.06
CA VAL A 141 1.80 10.21 0.87
C VAL A 141 0.33 10.60 0.69
N SER A 142 -0.59 9.67 0.92
CA SER A 142 -2.03 9.94 0.82
C SER A 142 -2.50 11.00 1.81
N LEU A 143 -1.98 10.97 3.04
CA LEU A 143 -2.39 11.86 4.13
C LEU A 143 -1.68 13.21 4.11
N THR A 144 -0.45 13.28 3.57
CA THR A 144 0.37 14.50 3.63
C THR A 144 0.49 15.18 2.28
N GLY A 145 0.52 14.42 1.19
CA GLY A 145 0.91 14.88 -0.15
C GLY A 145 2.43 14.88 -0.39
N TYR A 146 3.22 14.42 0.58
CA TYR A 146 4.69 14.44 0.53
C TYR A 146 5.27 13.05 0.67
N PHE A 147 6.46 12.85 0.13
CA PHE A 147 7.22 11.62 0.35
C PHE A 147 7.91 11.65 1.71
N PRO A 148 7.86 10.56 2.49
CA PRO A 148 8.54 10.48 3.78
C PRO A 148 10.08 10.36 3.64
N PHE A 149 10.56 9.95 2.46
CA PHE A 149 11.97 9.70 2.18
C PHE A 149 12.36 10.30 0.83
N CYS A 150 13.58 10.83 0.75
CA CYS A 150 14.17 11.33 -0.48
C CYS A 150 14.64 10.16 -1.35
N GLU A 151 14.29 10.15 -2.63
CA GLU A 151 14.65 9.08 -3.57
C GLU A 151 16.15 9.04 -3.92
N ASP A 152 16.84 10.18 -3.80
CA ASP A 152 18.26 10.33 -4.11
C ASP A 152 19.18 9.89 -2.96
N ILE A 153 18.61 9.54 -1.80
CA ILE A 153 19.36 9.17 -0.59
C ILE A 153 19.00 7.73 -0.22
N ASP A 154 19.99 6.91 0.15
CA ASP A 154 19.74 5.56 0.63
C ASP A 154 18.83 5.60 1.86
N ILE A 155 17.82 4.73 1.89
CA ILE A 155 16.88 4.66 3.00
C ILE A 155 17.59 4.38 4.33
N ILE A 156 18.71 3.63 4.33
CA ILE A 156 19.50 3.33 5.52
C ILE A 156 20.01 4.61 6.20
N ASP A 157 20.45 5.59 5.41
CA ASP A 157 20.96 6.87 5.91
C ASP A 157 19.83 7.77 6.43
N GLN A 158 18.59 7.51 6.03
CA GLN A 158 17.40 8.26 6.42
C GLN A 158 16.69 7.68 7.64
N LEU A 159 16.93 6.40 8.01
CA LEU A 159 16.29 5.74 9.15
C LEU A 159 16.35 6.53 10.47
N PRO A 160 17.48 7.16 10.86
CA PRO A 160 17.55 7.94 12.09
C PRO A 160 16.63 9.16 12.12
N ASN A 161 16.11 9.59 10.96
CA ASN A 161 15.22 10.74 10.85
C ASN A 161 13.73 10.36 10.89
N ILE A 162 13.37 9.06 10.85
CA ILE A 162 11.96 8.63 10.92
C ILE A 162 11.22 9.23 12.12
N PRO A 163 11.76 9.25 13.36
CA PRO A 163 11.05 9.87 14.48
C PRO A 163 10.82 11.38 14.32
N LYS A 164 11.67 12.07 13.55
CA LYS A 164 11.53 13.52 13.29
C LYS A 164 10.41 13.79 12.30
N LEU A 165 10.21 12.90 11.33
CA LEU A 165 9.11 12.98 10.36
C LEU A 165 7.77 13.16 11.08
N PHE A 166 7.54 12.42 12.18
CA PHE A 166 6.30 12.47 12.97
C PHE A 166 6.19 13.64 13.96
N GLN A 167 7.24 14.45 14.06
CA GLN A 167 7.27 15.69 14.85
C GLN A 167 7.00 16.93 13.98
N GLU A 168 7.01 16.80 12.65
CA GLU A 168 6.74 17.88 11.73
C GLU A 168 5.29 18.37 11.83
N GLU A 169 5.09 19.68 11.62
CA GLU A 169 3.77 20.33 11.64
C GLU A 169 2.77 19.66 10.69
N ILE A 170 3.27 19.09 9.59
CA ILE A 170 2.44 18.44 8.58
C ILE A 170 1.69 17.22 9.12
N LEU A 171 2.25 16.57 10.14
CA LEU A 171 1.64 15.45 10.87
C LEU A 171 1.06 15.86 12.23
N MET A 172 0.98 17.15 12.56
CA MET A 172 0.23 17.60 13.74
C MET A 172 -1.29 17.49 13.54
N ASN A 173 -1.76 17.47 12.29
CA ASN A 173 -3.18 17.37 11.95
C ASN A 173 -3.68 15.94 11.78
N VAL A 174 -2.81 14.93 11.83
CA VAL A 174 -3.24 13.52 11.77
C VAL A 174 -3.56 12.99 13.16
N THR A 175 -4.47 12.02 13.24
CA THR A 175 -4.83 11.39 14.51
C THR A 175 -3.66 10.64 15.16
N LYS A 176 -3.72 10.45 16.49
CA LYS A 176 -2.72 9.63 17.21
C LYS A 176 -2.70 8.19 16.68
N GLU A 177 -3.84 7.69 16.19
CA GLU A 177 -3.98 6.39 15.56
C GLU A 177 -3.21 6.31 14.22
N VAL A 178 -3.20 7.37 13.41
CA VAL A 178 -2.34 7.45 12.21
C VAL A 178 -0.86 7.38 12.62
N ARG A 179 -0.47 8.16 13.64
CA ARG A 179 0.92 8.18 14.10
C ARG A 179 1.35 6.79 14.57
N ASP A 180 0.56 6.11 15.41
CA ASP A 180 0.88 4.74 15.84
C ASP A 180 1.00 3.79 14.64
N LEU A 181 0.04 3.83 13.70
CA LEU A 181 0.06 2.96 12.54
C LEU A 181 1.31 3.15 11.69
N LEU A 182 1.66 4.39 11.39
CA LEU A 182 2.80 4.69 10.51
C LEU A 182 4.13 4.49 11.23
N GLU A 183 4.32 5.11 12.40
CA GLU A 183 5.60 5.13 13.13
C GLU A 183 5.89 3.78 13.81
N CYS A 184 4.91 3.22 14.50
CA CYS A 184 5.11 2.04 15.35
C CYS A 184 4.85 0.72 14.62
N ARG A 185 4.09 0.71 13.51
CA ARG A 185 3.63 -0.54 12.87
C ARG A 185 4.14 -0.75 11.45
N LEU A 186 4.12 0.26 10.59
CA LEU A 186 4.42 0.10 9.16
C LEU A 186 5.82 0.58 8.76
N LEU A 187 6.22 1.79 9.14
CA LEU A 187 7.55 2.37 8.84
C LEU A 187 8.59 1.98 9.89
N VAL A 188 8.52 0.72 10.34
CA VAL A 188 9.45 0.12 11.29
C VAL A 188 10.64 -0.45 10.50
N PRO A 189 11.88 -0.01 10.78
CA PRO A 189 13.05 -0.47 10.03
C PRO A 189 13.31 -1.97 10.19
N ASP A 190 13.06 -2.52 11.37
CA ASP A 190 13.15 -3.95 11.61
C ASP A 190 11.94 -4.68 11.01
N ALA A 191 12.19 -5.39 9.91
CA ALA A 191 11.21 -6.20 9.20
C ALA A 191 10.53 -7.27 10.07
N GLY A 192 11.21 -7.80 11.09
CA GLY A 192 10.66 -8.80 12.01
C GLY A 192 9.64 -8.21 12.99
N HIS A 193 9.76 -6.93 13.31
CA HIS A 193 8.81 -6.21 14.16
C HIS A 193 7.73 -5.46 13.36
N ARG A 194 7.90 -5.30 12.04
CA ARG A 194 6.93 -4.65 11.17
C ARG A 194 5.62 -5.45 11.10
N MET A 195 4.51 -4.75 11.28
CA MET A 195 3.19 -5.35 11.34
C MET A 195 2.81 -5.93 9.97
N GLN A 196 2.34 -7.18 9.98
CA GLN A 196 1.91 -7.89 8.79
C GLN A 196 0.50 -7.47 8.35
N SER A 197 0.17 -7.67 7.07
CA SER A 197 -1.16 -7.39 6.51
C SER A 197 -2.31 -8.07 7.28
N THR A 198 -2.02 -9.16 7.98
CA THR A 198 -3.00 -9.88 8.81
C THR A 198 -3.32 -9.18 10.13
N GLY A 199 -2.39 -8.38 10.67
CA GLY A 199 -2.62 -7.59 11.89
C GLY A 199 -3.07 -6.18 11.58
N VAL A 200 -2.50 -5.55 10.53
CA VAL A 200 -2.75 -4.14 10.18
C VAL A 200 -4.23 -3.84 9.96
N ILE A 201 -4.99 -4.78 9.39
CA ILE A 201 -6.41 -4.58 9.09
C ILE A 201 -7.28 -4.37 10.35
N TYR A 202 -6.81 -4.84 11.50
CA TYR A 202 -7.48 -4.68 12.80
C TYR A 202 -6.90 -3.53 13.64
N HIS A 203 -6.02 -2.71 13.07
CA HIS A 203 -5.46 -1.56 13.78
C HIS A 203 -6.55 -0.54 14.16
N ASP A 204 -6.37 0.13 15.30
CA ASP A 204 -7.29 1.14 15.85
C ASP A 204 -7.66 2.23 14.84
N TRP A 205 -6.73 2.62 13.97
CA TRP A 205 -7.00 3.59 12.91
C TRP A 205 -8.16 3.17 11.99
N PHE A 206 -8.30 1.88 11.71
CA PHE A 206 -9.43 1.34 10.96
C PHE A 206 -10.64 1.10 11.86
N GLN A 207 -10.43 0.47 13.03
CA GLN A 207 -11.52 -0.03 13.87
C GLN A 207 -12.32 1.07 14.58
N LYS A 208 -11.69 2.21 14.91
CA LYS A 208 -12.36 3.33 15.59
C LYS A 208 -13.07 4.29 14.64
N SER A 209 -13.08 4.01 13.34
CA SER A 209 -13.76 4.87 12.36
C SER A 209 -15.24 4.54 12.27
N ASN A 210 -16.09 5.55 12.53
CA ASN A 210 -17.54 5.42 12.40
C ASN A 210 -18.01 5.33 10.93
N ALA A 211 -17.20 5.81 9.98
CA ALA A 211 -17.58 5.89 8.57
C ALA A 211 -17.03 4.75 7.69
N LEU A 212 -15.99 4.05 8.16
CA LEU A 212 -15.30 3.05 7.36
C LEU A 212 -16.21 1.87 7.00
N PHE A 213 -16.98 1.34 7.95
CA PHE A 213 -17.89 0.23 7.72
C PHE A 213 -18.94 0.58 6.64
N ALA A 214 -19.57 1.76 6.75
CA ALA A 214 -20.55 2.23 5.78
C ALA A 214 -19.95 2.40 4.37
N SER A 215 -18.71 2.92 4.29
CA SER A 215 -17.99 3.06 3.02
C SER A 215 -17.70 1.71 2.38
N CYS A 216 -17.29 0.72 3.18
CA CYS A 216 -17.09 -0.66 2.75
C CYS A 216 -18.38 -1.28 2.24
N GLN A 217 -19.47 -1.15 3.01
CA GLN A 217 -20.78 -1.68 2.63
C GLN A 217 -21.27 -1.08 1.31
N LYS A 218 -21.18 0.25 1.13
CA LYS A 218 -21.57 0.91 -0.13
C LYS A 218 -20.81 0.36 -1.34
N LEU A 219 -19.50 0.11 -1.20
CA LEU A 219 -18.70 -0.50 -2.26
C LEU A 219 -19.07 -1.96 -2.54
N GLU A 220 -19.32 -2.75 -1.50
CA GLU A 220 -19.72 -4.14 -1.65
C GLU A 220 -21.11 -4.30 -2.28
N GLU A 221 -22.05 -3.41 -1.94
CA GLU A 221 -23.37 -3.34 -2.57
C GLU A 221 -23.24 -3.02 -4.06
N TYR A 222 -22.43 -2.01 -4.41
CA TYR A 222 -22.16 -1.66 -5.80
C TYR A 222 -21.51 -2.81 -6.60
N LEU A 223 -20.59 -3.54 -5.99
CA LEU A 223 -19.89 -4.66 -6.63
C LEU A 223 -20.63 -6.00 -6.53
N GLU A 224 -21.77 -6.03 -5.86
CA GLU A 224 -22.54 -7.24 -5.54
C GLU A 224 -21.67 -8.35 -4.91
N LYS A 225 -20.71 -7.95 -4.07
CA LYS A 225 -19.73 -8.88 -3.48
C LYS A 225 -19.26 -8.40 -2.11
N LYS A 226 -19.42 -9.26 -1.10
CA LYS A 226 -18.94 -9.05 0.28
C LYS A 226 -17.52 -9.59 0.47
N TRP A 227 -16.60 -8.78 0.98
CA TRP A 227 -15.20 -9.15 1.25
C TRP A 227 -14.44 -8.21 2.19
N LEU A 228 -14.81 -6.93 2.26
CA LEU A 228 -14.24 -5.92 3.17
C LEU A 228 -14.93 -5.95 4.54
N THR A 229 -16.27 -6.01 4.59
CA THR A 229 -17.02 -5.97 5.86
C THR A 229 -16.84 -7.24 6.68
N LEU A 230 -16.41 -8.35 6.06
CA LEU A 230 -16.13 -9.61 6.76
C LEU A 230 -15.08 -9.45 7.86
N PHE A 231 -14.10 -8.59 7.69
CA PHE A 231 -13.06 -8.38 8.71
C PHE A 231 -13.56 -7.64 9.94
N PHE A 232 -14.72 -6.99 9.90
CA PHE A 232 -15.35 -6.41 11.09
C PHE A 232 -16.12 -7.46 11.91
N GLU A 233 -16.51 -8.56 11.27
CA GLU A 233 -17.25 -9.67 11.89
C GLU A 233 -16.32 -10.71 12.54
N GLU A 234 -15.01 -10.65 12.22
CA GLU A 234 -13.97 -11.55 12.75
C GLU A 234 -13.40 -11.12 14.12
N ASN A 235 -13.84 -9.98 14.68
CA ASN A 235 -13.36 -9.40 15.94
C ASN A 235 -14.21 -9.75 17.16
#